data_AF-A0A929YSI7-F1
#
_entry.id   AF-A0A929YSI7-F1
#
_cell.length_a   1.000
_cell.length_b   1.000
_cell.length_c   1.000
_cell.angle_alpha   90.00
_cell.angle_beta   90.00
_cell.angle_gamma   90.00
#
_symmetry.space_group_name_H-M   'P 1'
#
loop_
_entity.id
_entity.type
_entity.pdbx_description
1 polymer ?
#
loop_
_entity_poly.entity_id
_entity_poly.type
_entity_poly.pdbx_seq_one_letter_code
_entity_poly.pdbx_strand_id
1 'polypeptide(L)'
;MPEMMQSMDIAFPHLGIYLHHVPKTFSIFGFPIAFYGVIIGCGMLLGVFLAARMAKVMGVQEDHVWDAALWLIVCSVIGARLYYVAFSWDLYREDPISILYIRNGGLAIYGGVIAGFTTLAVYVKIKKENYFRFADTLVFGLV
;
A
#
# COMPACT_ATOMS: atom_id res chain seq x y z
N MET A 1 29.99 -17.14 16.85
CA MET A 1 29.41 -16.37 15.74
C MET A 1 28.17 -17.02 15.06
N PRO A 2 27.44 -17.97 15.66
CA PRO A 2 26.05 -18.29 15.23
C PRO A 2 24.96 -17.85 16.22
N GLU A 3 25.30 -17.33 17.41
CA GLU A 3 24.30 -16.96 18.43
C GLU A 3 23.72 -15.54 18.30
N MET A 4 24.24 -14.71 17.37
CA MET A 4 23.72 -13.33 17.16
C MET A 4 22.49 -13.25 16.24
N MET A 5 21.87 -14.37 15.89
CA MET A 5 20.75 -14.40 14.93
C MET A 5 19.38 -14.67 15.58
N GLN A 6 19.27 -14.49 16.90
CA GLN A 6 18.00 -14.59 17.64
C GLN A 6 17.48 -13.25 18.19
N SER A 7 18.27 -12.19 18.16
CA SER A 7 17.85 -10.84 18.52
C SER A 7 17.58 -10.02 17.26
N MET A 8 16.54 -9.16 17.30
CA MET A 8 16.14 -8.23 16.23
C MET A 8 17.22 -7.17 16.03
N ASP A 9 18.36 -7.59 15.49
CA ASP A 9 19.57 -6.79 15.40
C ASP A 9 19.77 -6.31 13.96
N ILE A 10 19.95 -5.01 13.80
CA ILE A 10 20.30 -4.38 12.52
C ILE A 10 21.80 -4.11 12.57
N ALA A 11 22.55 -4.84 11.76
CA ALA A 11 23.99 -4.68 11.68
C ALA A 11 24.37 -3.94 10.40
N PHE A 12 25.27 -2.96 10.53
CA PHE A 12 25.98 -2.30 9.44
C PHE A 12 27.46 -2.62 9.57
N PRO A 13 27.92 -3.80 9.10
CA PRO A 13 29.24 -4.34 9.44
C PRO A 13 30.40 -3.44 9.02
N HIS A 14 30.28 -2.80 7.87
CA HIS A 14 31.31 -1.90 7.30
C HIS A 14 31.33 -0.51 7.95
N LEU A 15 30.30 -0.17 8.74
CA LEU A 15 30.21 1.09 9.48
C LEU A 15 30.51 0.91 10.97
N GLY A 16 30.69 -0.33 11.42
CA GLY A 16 30.89 -0.66 12.83
C GLY A 16 29.66 -0.44 13.71
N ILE A 17 28.48 -0.22 13.13
CA ILE A 17 27.23 0.06 13.85
C ILE A 17 26.41 -1.21 13.98
N TYR A 18 26.04 -1.54 15.23
CA TYR A 18 25.18 -2.67 15.56
C TYR A 18 24.05 -2.17 16.44
N LEU A 19 22.84 -2.15 15.89
CA LEU A 19 21.64 -1.77 16.62
C LEU A 19 20.98 -3.04 17.13
N HIS A 20 20.98 -3.22 18.44
CA HIS A 20 20.37 -4.37 19.07
C HIS A 20 18.92 -4.08 19.48
N HIS A 21 18.03 -5.07 19.40
CA HIS A 21 16.64 -4.99 19.86
C HIS A 21 15.77 -3.89 19.21
N VAL A 22 15.88 -3.70 17.89
CA VAL A 22 15.09 -2.66 17.20
C VAL A 22 13.62 -3.08 17.08
N PRO A 23 12.66 -2.37 17.69
CA PRO A 23 11.25 -2.80 17.69
C PRO A 23 10.64 -2.68 16.29
N LYS A 24 9.97 -3.74 15.82
CA LYS A 24 9.25 -3.78 14.53
C LYS A 24 7.78 -3.38 14.65
N THR A 25 7.22 -3.57 15.84
CA THR A 25 5.80 -3.36 16.13
C THR A 25 5.64 -2.69 17.49
N PHE A 26 4.54 -1.97 17.67
CA PHE A 26 4.05 -1.54 18.96
C PHE A 26 2.61 -2.02 19.12
N SER A 27 2.16 -2.25 20.35
CA SER A 27 0.80 -2.72 20.62
C SER A 27 -0.06 -1.61 21.19
N ILE A 28 -1.26 -1.41 20.62
CA ILE A 28 -2.30 -0.58 21.20
C ILE A 28 -3.43 -1.52 21.65
N PHE A 29 -3.80 -1.53 22.93
CA PHE A 29 -4.85 -2.41 23.48
C PHE A 29 -4.70 -3.90 23.10
N GLY A 30 -3.47 -4.42 23.06
CA GLY A 30 -3.18 -5.81 22.66
C GLY A 30 -3.20 -6.05 21.15
N PHE A 31 -3.43 -5.02 20.33
CA PHE A 31 -3.37 -5.10 18.88
C PHE A 31 -1.99 -4.68 18.35
N PRO A 32 -1.20 -5.59 17.75
CA PRO A 32 0.12 -5.25 17.22
C PRO A 32 0.00 -4.46 15.91
N ILE A 33 0.68 -3.32 15.86
CA ILE A 33 0.80 -2.43 14.70
C ILE A 33 2.27 -2.36 14.29
N ALA A 34 2.54 -2.62 13.02
CA ALA A 34 3.90 -2.55 12.49
C ALA A 34 4.28 -1.11 12.10
N PHE A 35 5.50 -0.69 12.45
CA PHE A 35 5.98 0.66 12.15
C PHE A 35 5.99 0.96 10.64
N TYR A 36 6.37 -0.02 9.82
CA TYR A 36 6.38 0.16 8.36
C TYR A 36 4.97 0.47 7.82
N GLY A 37 3.92 -0.13 8.39
CA GLY A 37 2.54 0.12 7.99
C GLY A 37 2.09 1.54 8.34
N VAL A 38 2.52 2.05 9.51
CA VAL A 38 2.26 3.45 9.91
C VAL A 38 2.96 4.41 8.95
N ILE A 39 4.23 4.17 8.64
CA ILE A 39 5.00 5.03 7.73
C ILE A 39 4.37 5.05 6.33
N ILE A 40 4.01 3.88 5.78
CA ILE A 40 3.33 3.78 4.49
C ILE A 40 1.98 4.49 4.52
N GLY A 41 1.18 4.28 5.58
CA GLY A 41 -0.12 4.95 5.74
C GLY A 41 0.01 6.47 5.80
N CYS A 42 0.98 6.99 6.56
CA CYS A 42 1.28 8.42 6.62
C CYS A 42 1.74 8.95 5.25
N GLY A 43 2.65 8.24 4.57
CA GLY A 43 3.11 8.60 3.24
C GLY A 43 1.94 8.68 2.24
N MET A 44 1.08 7.67 2.23
CA MET A 44 -0.12 7.62 1.39
C MET A 44 -1.05 8.82 1.65
N LEU A 45 -1.34 9.14 2.92
CA LEU A 45 -2.19 10.29 3.26
C LEU A 45 -1.56 11.62 2.81
N LEU A 46 -0.25 11.78 2.99
CA LEU A 46 0.48 12.96 2.53
C LEU A 46 0.49 13.05 1.00
N GLY A 47 0.65 11.93 0.31
CA GLY A 47 0.61 11.84 -1.14
C GLY A 47 -0.77 12.26 -1.70
N VAL A 48 -1.85 11.72 -1.14
CA VAL A 48 -3.22 12.11 -1.53
C VAL A 48 -3.45 13.59 -1.26
N PHE A 49 -3.02 14.10 -0.11
CA PHE A 49 -3.13 15.52 0.22
C PHE A 49 -2.36 16.41 -0.77
N LEU A 50 -1.15 16.01 -1.16
CA LEU A 50 -0.36 16.74 -2.15
C LEU A 50 -1.01 16.70 -3.54
N ALA A 51 -1.50 15.55 -3.98
CA ALA A 51 -2.24 15.41 -5.24
C ALA A 51 -3.51 16.27 -5.25
N ALA A 52 -4.27 16.28 -4.15
CA ALA A 52 -5.46 17.11 -3.98
C ALA A 52 -5.12 18.62 -4.05
N ARG A 53 -4.01 19.04 -3.44
CA ARG A 53 -3.52 20.41 -3.52
C ARG A 53 -3.10 20.79 -4.96
N MET A 54 -2.43 19.87 -5.66
CA MET A 54 -2.02 20.07 -7.05
C MET A 54 -3.20 20.05 -8.03
N ALA A 55 -4.28 19.34 -7.71
CA ALA A 55 -5.51 19.32 -8.52
C ALA A 55 -6.04 20.73 -8.78
N LYS A 56 -6.02 21.61 -7.75
CA LYS A 56 -6.42 23.02 -7.88
C LYS A 56 -5.59 23.78 -8.92
N VAL A 57 -4.30 23.50 -8.99
CA VAL A 57 -3.37 24.13 -9.94
C VAL A 57 -3.56 23.56 -11.34
N MET A 58 -3.87 22.26 -11.44
CA MET A 58 -4.02 21.50 -12.69
C MET A 58 -5.42 21.62 -13.31
N GLY A 59 -6.35 22.33 -12.66
CA GLY A 59 -7.74 22.47 -13.10
C GLY A 59 -8.56 21.18 -12.96
N VAL A 60 -8.20 20.32 -12.01
CA VAL A 60 -8.93 19.10 -11.64
C VAL A 60 -9.68 19.37 -10.32
N GLN A 61 -10.91 18.88 -10.20
CA GLN A 61 -11.67 19.03 -8.96
C GLN A 61 -11.00 18.25 -7.82
N GLU A 62 -10.78 18.92 -6.68
CA GLU A 62 -10.13 18.33 -5.50
C GLU A 62 -10.91 17.12 -4.98
N ASP A 63 -12.24 17.23 -4.92
CA ASP A 63 -13.13 16.15 -4.45
C ASP A 63 -12.99 14.90 -5.31
N HIS A 64 -12.74 15.05 -6.61
CA HIS A 64 -12.50 13.91 -7.50
C HIS A 64 -11.22 13.15 -7.13
N VAL A 65 -10.19 13.82 -6.60
CA VAL A 65 -8.94 13.19 -6.17
C VAL A 65 -9.14 12.40 -4.87
N TRP A 66 -9.87 12.95 -3.90
CA TRP A 66 -10.20 12.24 -2.66
C TRP A 66 -11.06 11.00 -2.93
N ASP A 67 -12.11 11.15 -3.75
CA ASP A 67 -12.95 10.05 -4.22
C ASP A 67 -12.11 8.97 -4.93
N ALA A 68 -11.23 9.39 -5.86
CA ALA A 68 -10.37 8.47 -6.60
C ALA A 68 -9.43 7.70 -5.68
N ALA A 69 -8.79 8.38 -4.72
CA ALA A 69 -7.87 7.78 -3.78
C ALA A 69 -8.53 6.66 -2.98
N LEU A 70 -9.76 6.87 -2.47
CA LEU A 70 -10.51 5.85 -1.74
C LEU A 70 -10.75 4.60 -2.61
N TRP A 71 -11.25 4.78 -3.83
CA TRP A 71 -11.48 3.67 -4.76
C TRP A 71 -10.18 2.96 -5.13
N LEU A 72 -9.12 3.71 -5.43
CA LEU A 72 -7.82 3.18 -5.79
C LEU A 72 -7.23 2.32 -4.67
N ILE A 73 -7.23 2.81 -3.44
CA ILE A 73 -6.68 2.09 -2.28
C ILE A 73 -7.44 0.77 -2.08
N VAL A 74 -8.77 0.82 -2.02
CA VAL A 74 -9.61 -0.36 -1.76
C VAL A 74 -9.44 -1.40 -2.88
N CYS A 75 -9.54 -0.98 -4.14
CA CYS A 75 -9.39 -1.88 -5.28
C CYS A 75 -7.96 -2.44 -5.39
N SER A 76 -6.94 -1.65 -5.06
CA SER A 76 -5.53 -2.11 -5.08
C SER A 76 -5.28 -3.18 -4.03
N VAL A 77 -5.81 -3.03 -2.81
CA VAL A 77 -5.68 -4.05 -1.76
C VAL A 77 -6.37 -5.34 -2.18
N ILE A 78 -7.58 -5.25 -2.75
CA ILE A 78 -8.31 -6.41 -3.27
C ILE A 78 -7.53 -7.08 -4.41
N GLY A 79 -7.06 -6.31 -5.39
CA GLY A 79 -6.28 -6.81 -6.52
C GLY A 79 -4.97 -7.49 -6.08
N ALA A 80 -4.26 -6.88 -5.12
CA ALA A 80 -3.04 -7.45 -4.55
C ALA A 80 -3.30 -8.80 -3.88
N ARG A 81 -4.44 -8.95 -3.19
CA ARG A 81 -4.84 -10.20 -2.56
C ARG A 81 -5.24 -11.25 -3.59
N LEU A 82 -6.09 -10.91 -4.54
CA LEU A 82 -6.56 -11.83 -5.58
C LEU A 82 -5.39 -12.35 -6.43
N TYR A 83 -4.45 -11.48 -6.79
CA TYR A 83 -3.25 -11.88 -7.51
C TYR A 83 -2.41 -12.85 -6.69
N TYR A 84 -2.17 -12.56 -5.40
CA TYR A 84 -1.41 -13.48 -4.55
C TYR A 84 -2.06 -14.87 -4.46
N VAL A 85 -3.38 -14.92 -4.29
CA VAL A 85 -4.16 -16.16 -4.21
C VAL A 85 -4.10 -16.94 -5.52
N ALA A 86 -4.19 -16.27 -6.67
CA ALA A 86 -4.13 -16.93 -7.97
C ALA A 86 -2.79 -17.65 -8.21
N PHE A 87 -1.68 -17.04 -7.76
CA PHE A 87 -0.34 -17.64 -7.89
C PHE A 87 0.05 -18.58 -6.74
N SER A 88 -0.65 -18.50 -5.61
CA SER A 88 -0.42 -19.34 -4.43
C SER A 88 -1.61 -20.24 -4.12
N TRP A 89 -2.34 -20.71 -5.14
CA TRP A 89 -3.63 -21.38 -4.98
C TRP A 89 -3.58 -22.61 -4.07
N ASP A 90 -2.47 -23.35 -4.09
CA ASP A 90 -2.29 -24.54 -3.26
C ASP A 90 -2.37 -24.23 -1.76
N LEU A 91 -2.03 -23.00 -1.33
CA LEU A 91 -2.18 -22.56 0.07
C LEU A 91 -3.63 -22.33 0.50
N TYR A 92 -4.54 -22.12 -0.46
CA TYR A 92 -5.92 -21.70 -0.21
C TYR A 92 -6.95 -22.78 -0.56
N ARG A 93 -6.55 -23.82 -1.31
CA ARG A 93 -7.46 -24.86 -1.82
C ARG A 93 -8.20 -25.59 -0.69
N GLU A 94 -7.54 -25.85 0.43
CA GLU A 94 -8.12 -26.59 1.56
C GLU A 94 -8.94 -25.70 2.51
N ASP A 95 -8.66 -24.39 2.54
CA ASP A 95 -9.41 -23.41 3.32
C ASP A 95 -9.60 -22.09 2.56
N PRO A 96 -10.62 -22.00 1.68
CA PRO A 96 -10.87 -20.81 0.87
C PRO A 96 -11.22 -19.56 1.69
N ILE A 97 -11.69 -19.70 2.94
CA ILE A 97 -12.05 -18.54 3.76
C ILE A 97 -10.81 -17.74 4.20
N SER A 98 -9.64 -18.40 4.23
CA SER A 98 -8.36 -17.77 4.55
C SER A 98 -7.93 -16.71 3.52
N ILE A 99 -8.55 -16.67 2.35
CA ILE A 99 -8.38 -15.59 1.36
C ILE A 99 -8.73 -14.23 1.98
N LEU A 100 -9.69 -14.16 2.91
CA LEU A 100 -10.11 -12.91 3.55
C LEU A 100 -9.16 -12.45 4.66
N TYR A 101 -8.23 -13.31 5.11
CA TYR A 101 -7.29 -13.02 6.20
C TYR A 101 -6.08 -12.22 5.71
N ILE A 102 -6.32 -10.98 5.29
CA ILE A 102 -5.29 -10.06 4.75
C ILE A 102 -4.19 -9.70 5.75
N ARG A 103 -4.43 -9.84 7.06
CA ARG A 103 -3.44 -9.54 8.11
C ARG A 103 -2.33 -10.58 8.20
N ASN A 104 -2.54 -11.78 7.69
CA ASN A 104 -1.53 -12.84 7.67
C ASN A 104 -0.46 -12.61 6.59
N GLY A 105 -0.53 -11.48 5.87
CA GLY A 105 0.30 -11.19 4.70
C GLY A 105 -0.32 -11.74 3.42
N GLY A 106 0.50 -11.94 2.39
CA GLY A 106 0.04 -12.45 1.09
C GLY A 106 -0.66 -11.38 0.24
N LEU A 107 0.02 -10.25 0.05
CA LEU A 107 -0.38 -9.20 -0.89
C LEU A 107 0.71 -9.08 -1.95
N ALA A 108 0.36 -9.31 -3.21
CA ALA A 108 1.29 -9.19 -4.33
C ALA A 108 1.18 -7.80 -4.96
N ILE A 109 2.29 -7.06 -5.02
CA ILE A 109 2.32 -5.70 -5.56
C ILE A 109 1.79 -5.62 -7.00
N TYR A 110 2.10 -6.61 -7.83
CA TYR A 110 1.63 -6.69 -9.22
C TYR A 110 0.11 -6.60 -9.32
N GLY A 111 -0.61 -7.33 -8.46
CA GLY A 111 -2.07 -7.28 -8.40
C GLY A 111 -2.61 -5.92 -7.98
N GLY A 112 -1.94 -5.28 -7.02
CA GLY A 112 -2.30 -3.94 -6.58
C GLY A 112 -2.13 -2.90 -7.67
N VAL A 113 -0.99 -2.94 -8.39
CA VAL A 113 -0.71 -2.02 -9.50
C VAL A 113 -1.70 -2.19 -10.65
N ILE A 114 -1.97 -3.43 -11.07
CA ILE A 114 -2.92 -3.73 -12.15
C ILE A 114 -4.33 -3.23 -11.78
N ALA A 115 -4.78 -3.54 -10.56
CA ALA A 115 -6.08 -3.08 -10.09
C ALA A 115 -6.14 -1.56 -9.94
N GLY A 116 -5.08 -0.92 -9.44
CA GLY A 116 -4.98 0.54 -9.34
C GLY A 116 -5.15 1.23 -10.70
N PHE A 117 -4.38 0.84 -11.72
CA PHE A 117 -4.52 1.42 -13.06
C PHE A 117 -5.89 1.16 -13.69
N THR A 118 -6.43 -0.05 -13.49
CA THR A 118 -7.77 -0.40 -13.99
C THR A 118 -8.84 0.46 -13.33
N THR A 119 -8.79 0.61 -12.01
CA THR A 119 -9.71 1.45 -11.24
C THR A 119 -9.59 2.91 -11.65
N LEU A 120 -8.38 3.42 -11.86
CA LEU A 120 -8.17 4.78 -12.36
C LEU A 120 -8.87 4.99 -13.71
N ALA A 121 -8.65 4.08 -14.66
CA ALA A 121 -9.23 4.17 -16.00
C ALA A 121 -10.77 4.15 -15.96
N VAL A 122 -11.35 3.28 -15.13
CA VAL A 122 -12.80 3.19 -14.93
C VAL A 122 -13.34 4.44 -14.26
N TYR A 123 -12.69 4.90 -13.18
CA TYR A 123 -13.12 6.05 -12.39
C TYR A 123 -13.15 7.35 -13.22
N VAL A 124 -12.06 7.65 -13.93
CA VAL A 124 -11.97 8.83 -14.80
C VAL A 124 -13.05 8.79 -15.88
N LYS A 125 -13.29 7.61 -16.48
CA LYS A 125 -14.31 7.44 -17.52
C LYS A 125 -15.72 7.72 -16.97
N ILE A 126 -16.02 7.30 -15.75
CA ILE A 126 -17.30 7.57 -15.08
C ILE A 126 -17.47 9.07 -14.80
N LYS A 127 -16.41 9.73 -14.30
CA LYS A 127 -16.41 11.17 -13.98
C LYS A 127 -16.28 12.07 -15.22
N LYS A 128 -16.10 11.50 -16.42
CA LYS A 128 -15.93 12.21 -17.70
C LYS A 128 -14.76 13.20 -17.69
N GLU A 129 -13.71 12.87 -16.96
CA GLU A 129 -12.48 13.66 -16.86
C GLU A 129 -11.48 13.25 -17.96
N ASN A 130 -10.46 14.09 -18.19
CA ASN A 130 -9.36 13.71 -19.06
C ASN A 130 -8.39 12.78 -18.31
N TYR A 131 -8.21 11.55 -18.81
CA TYR A 131 -7.37 10.53 -18.17
C TYR A 131 -5.93 10.97 -17.94
N PHE A 132 -5.27 11.54 -18.94
CA PHE A 132 -3.87 11.95 -18.84
C PHE A 132 -3.70 13.07 -17.82
N ARG A 133 -4.56 14.10 -17.88
CA ARG A 133 -4.52 15.20 -16.91
C ARG A 133 -4.75 14.71 -15.49
N PHE A 134 -5.71 13.80 -15.30
CA PHE A 134 -6.03 13.27 -13.98
C PHE A 134 -4.89 12.38 -13.46
N ALA A 135 -4.34 11.51 -14.31
CA ALA A 135 -3.18 10.69 -13.98
C ALA A 135 -1.96 11.55 -13.62
N ASP A 136 -1.62 12.57 -14.42
CA ASP A 136 -0.53 13.52 -14.16
C ASP A 136 -0.72 14.23 -12.81
N THR A 137 -1.97 14.53 -12.44
CA THR A 137 -2.30 15.12 -11.13
C THR A 137 -2.04 14.13 -10.00
N LEU A 138 -2.39 12.85 -10.18
CA LEU A 138 -2.18 11.82 -9.17
C LEU A 138 -0.71 11.44 -8.98
N VAL A 139 0.15 11.62 -9.99
CA VAL A 139 1.59 11.31 -9.88
C VAL A 139 2.25 12.07 -8.74
N PHE A 140 1.78 13.29 -8.43
CA PHE A 140 2.28 14.04 -7.26
C PHE A 140 2.03 13.34 -5.92
N GLY A 141 1.07 12.43 -5.86
CA GLY A 141 0.74 11.64 -4.68
C GLY A 141 1.29 10.21 -4.69
N LEU A 142 2.06 9.83 -5.70
CA LEU A 142 2.62 8.49 -5.81
C LEU A 142 3.72 8.27 -4.77
N VAL A 143 3.58 7.22 -3.96
CA VAL A 143 4.50 6.81 -2.86
C VAL A 143 4.97 5.39 -3.10
#